data_AF-A0A660MEX2-F1
#
_entry.id   AF-A0A660MEX2-F1
#
_cell.length_a   1.000
_cell.length_b   1.000
_cell.length_c   1.000
_cell.angle_alpha   90.00
_cell.angle_beta   90.00
_cell.angle_gamma   90.00
#
_symmetry.space_group_name_H-M   'P 1'
#
loop_
_entity.id
_entity.type
_entity.pdbx_description
1 polymer ?
#
loop_
_entity_poly.entity_id
_entity_poly.type
_entity_poly.pdbx_seq_one_letter_code
_entity_poly.pdbx_strand_id
1 'polypeptide(L)'
;SAIKYAKVRPVRDENGIAVDFEIEGEYPQFGNNDERVDSIACDLVERFMKKVASHKMYRGATPTQSVLTITSNVVYGKKTGNTPDGRRAGAPFGPGANPMHGRDVNGAVASLTSVAKLPFAYAKDGISYTFSIIPGALGKDDASRQANLAGLMDGYFHHDSEFEGGQHLNVNVLNREMLIEAMNDPELYPQLTIRVSGYAVRFNSLTKEQQMDVITRTFTQTM
;
A
#
# COMPACT_ATOMS: atom_id res chain seq x y z
N SER A 1 -12.22 -7.45 -6.25
CA SER A 1 -12.90 -8.03 -5.08
C SER A 1 -14.37 -7.64 -5.01
N ALA A 2 -14.70 -6.34 -4.88
CA ALA A 2 -16.08 -5.85 -4.82
C ALA A 2 -17.02 -6.48 -5.88
N ILE A 3 -16.62 -6.48 -7.16
CA ILE A 3 -17.41 -7.10 -8.24
C ILE A 3 -17.65 -8.61 -8.03
N LYS A 4 -16.70 -9.32 -7.42
CA LYS A 4 -16.74 -10.79 -7.27
C LYS A 4 -17.53 -11.22 -6.03
N TYR A 5 -17.51 -10.41 -4.96
CA TYR A 5 -18.02 -10.80 -3.65
C TYR A 5 -19.16 -9.91 -3.12
N ALA A 6 -19.44 -8.79 -3.78
CA ALA A 6 -20.58 -7.92 -3.54
C ALA A 6 -21.34 -7.68 -4.85
N LYS A 7 -22.48 -6.97 -4.78
CA LYS A 7 -23.18 -6.53 -5.99
C LYS A 7 -22.71 -5.13 -6.34
N VAL A 8 -22.11 -4.97 -7.51
CA VAL A 8 -21.65 -3.67 -8.00
C VAL A 8 -22.49 -3.25 -9.20
N ARG A 9 -23.22 -2.14 -9.06
CA ARG A 9 -24.04 -1.57 -10.13
C ARG A 9 -23.35 -0.35 -10.74
N PRO A 10 -23.02 -0.37 -12.04
CA PRO A 10 -22.52 0.81 -12.74
C PRO A 10 -23.59 1.91 -12.80
N VAL A 11 -23.20 3.14 -12.51
CA VAL A 11 -23.95 4.37 -12.79
C VAL A 11 -23.40 4.96 -14.07
N ARG A 12 -24.28 5.18 -15.06
CA ARG A 12 -23.88 5.60 -16.41
C ARG A 12 -24.36 7.01 -16.72
N ASP A 13 -23.57 7.74 -17.49
CA ASP A 13 -23.96 9.04 -18.06
C ASP A 13 -24.91 8.88 -19.26
N GLU A 14 -25.28 10.00 -19.88
CA GLU A 14 -26.15 10.03 -21.07
C GLU A 14 -25.57 9.29 -22.28
N ASN A 15 -24.26 9.05 -22.33
CA ASN A 15 -23.58 8.31 -23.39
C ASN A 15 -23.41 6.81 -23.04
N GLY A 16 -23.92 6.37 -21.90
CA GLY A 16 -23.78 5.00 -21.42
C GLY A 16 -22.41 4.68 -20.82
N ILE A 17 -21.55 5.66 -20.59
CA ILE A 17 -20.23 5.49 -19.98
C ILE A 17 -20.40 5.36 -18.46
N ALA A 18 -19.75 4.34 -17.86
CA ALA A 18 -19.78 4.17 -16.41
C ALA A 18 -18.95 5.27 -15.73
N VAL A 19 -19.60 6.15 -14.99
CA VAL A 19 -19.00 7.29 -14.28
C VAL A 19 -18.99 7.12 -12.76
N ASP A 20 -19.81 6.19 -12.24
CA ASP A 20 -19.82 5.82 -10.82
C ASP A 20 -20.23 4.36 -10.60
N PHE A 21 -20.13 3.87 -9.37
CA PHE A 21 -20.50 2.51 -8.98
C PHE A 21 -21.19 2.51 -7.61
N GLU A 22 -22.34 1.85 -7.52
CA GLU A 22 -23.00 1.57 -6.25
C GLU A 22 -22.67 0.14 -5.81
N ILE A 23 -22.34 -0.03 -4.53
CA ILE A 23 -21.95 -1.31 -3.95
C ILE A 23 -22.99 -1.71 -2.91
N GLU A 24 -23.62 -2.87 -3.09
CA GLU A 24 -24.51 -3.50 -2.10
C GLU A 24 -23.80 -4.75 -1.54
N GLY A 25 -23.53 -4.72 -0.23
CA GLY A 25 -22.85 -5.78 0.51
C GLY A 25 -21.36 -5.51 0.77
N GLU A 26 -20.80 -6.23 1.75
CA GLU A 26 -19.39 -6.20 2.10
C GLU A 26 -18.54 -7.02 1.12
N TYR A 27 -17.26 -6.67 0.99
CA TYR A 27 -16.32 -7.42 0.17
C TYR A 27 -14.91 -7.42 0.80
N PRO A 28 -14.10 -8.47 0.59
CA PRO A 28 -12.77 -8.53 1.19
C PRO A 28 -11.81 -7.52 0.54
N GLN A 29 -11.05 -6.81 1.37
CA GLN A 29 -10.10 -5.78 0.95
C GLN A 29 -8.66 -6.25 1.21
N PHE A 30 -7.77 -6.00 0.25
CA PHE A 30 -6.37 -6.40 0.32
C PHE A 30 -5.69 -5.79 1.56
N GLY A 31 -4.80 -6.55 2.22
CA GLY A 31 -4.11 -6.10 3.45
C GLY A 31 -4.66 -6.67 4.75
N ASN A 32 -5.53 -7.67 4.67
CA ASN A 32 -6.23 -8.24 5.84
C ASN A 32 -6.01 -9.76 5.99
N ASN A 33 -5.03 -10.31 5.27
CA ASN A 33 -4.76 -11.73 5.12
C ASN A 33 -6.01 -12.54 4.68
N ASP A 34 -6.75 -12.02 3.69
CA ASP A 34 -7.91 -12.70 3.12
C ASP A 34 -7.56 -13.22 1.72
N GLU A 35 -7.44 -14.53 1.61
CA GLU A 35 -7.02 -15.20 0.37
C GLU A 35 -7.92 -14.87 -0.83
N ARG A 36 -9.19 -14.54 -0.61
CA ARG A 36 -10.15 -14.20 -1.66
C ARG A 36 -9.75 -12.95 -2.46
N VAL A 37 -9.06 -12.02 -1.83
CA VAL A 37 -8.58 -10.77 -2.45
C VAL A 37 -7.07 -10.76 -2.64
N ASP A 38 -6.31 -11.40 -1.76
CA ASP A 38 -4.85 -11.52 -1.89
C ASP A 38 -4.47 -12.31 -3.16
N SER A 39 -5.19 -13.41 -3.46
CA SER A 39 -5.00 -14.17 -4.71
C SER A 39 -5.29 -13.35 -5.96
N ILE A 40 -6.21 -12.38 -5.90
CA ILE A 40 -6.49 -11.47 -7.02
C ILE A 40 -5.29 -10.54 -7.23
N ALA A 41 -4.69 -10.03 -6.15
CA ALA A 41 -3.50 -9.19 -6.27
C ALA A 41 -2.32 -9.98 -6.86
N CYS A 42 -2.10 -11.22 -6.40
CA CYS A 42 -1.05 -12.10 -6.91
C CYS A 42 -1.25 -12.44 -8.40
N ASP A 43 -2.49 -12.79 -8.81
CA ASP A 43 -2.82 -13.06 -10.22
C ASP A 43 -2.52 -11.84 -11.10
N LEU A 44 -2.82 -10.62 -10.65
CA LEU A 44 -2.56 -9.41 -11.45
C LEU A 44 -1.06 -9.18 -11.68
N VAL A 45 -0.23 -9.35 -10.64
CA VAL A 45 1.23 -9.25 -10.74
C VAL A 45 1.77 -10.28 -11.73
N GLU A 46 1.39 -11.54 -11.57
CA GLU A 46 1.84 -12.63 -12.45
C GLU A 46 1.36 -12.44 -13.90
N ARG A 47 0.08 -12.12 -14.08
CA ARG A 47 -0.56 -11.95 -15.39
C ARG A 47 0.06 -10.81 -16.18
N PHE A 48 0.40 -9.69 -15.53
CA PHE A 48 1.06 -8.57 -16.21
C PHE A 48 2.49 -8.93 -16.60
N MET A 49 3.28 -9.53 -15.69
CA MET A 49 4.66 -9.93 -16.01
C MET A 49 4.72 -10.92 -17.17
N LYS A 50 3.84 -11.93 -17.20
CA LYS A 50 3.76 -12.88 -18.33
C LYS A 50 3.49 -12.20 -19.67
N LYS A 51 2.70 -11.12 -19.69
CA LYS A 51 2.43 -10.33 -20.90
C LYS A 51 3.65 -9.50 -21.31
N VAL A 52 4.29 -8.81 -20.37
CA VAL A 52 5.48 -8.00 -20.70
C VAL A 52 6.62 -8.91 -21.18
N ALA A 53 6.80 -10.08 -20.56
CA ALA A 53 7.81 -11.06 -20.91
C ALA A 53 7.69 -11.63 -22.34
N SER A 54 6.51 -11.57 -22.96
CA SER A 54 6.33 -12.05 -24.34
C SER A 54 6.85 -11.09 -25.42
N HIS A 55 7.31 -9.90 -25.04
CA HIS A 55 7.73 -8.86 -25.98
C HIS A 55 9.25 -8.82 -26.14
N LYS A 56 9.71 -8.57 -27.37
CA LYS A 56 11.12 -8.28 -27.64
C LYS A 56 11.45 -6.86 -27.21
N MET A 57 12.45 -6.72 -26.33
CA MET A 57 12.89 -5.42 -25.86
C MET A 57 14.11 -4.92 -26.63
N TYR A 58 14.25 -3.60 -26.71
CA TYR A 58 15.45 -2.95 -27.25
C TYR A 58 16.72 -3.48 -26.56
N ARG A 59 17.80 -3.66 -27.33
CA ARG A 59 19.08 -4.24 -26.88
C ARG A 59 18.98 -5.63 -26.22
N GLY A 60 17.88 -6.35 -26.41
CA GLY A 60 17.69 -7.65 -25.76
C GLY A 60 17.54 -7.54 -24.24
N ALA A 61 17.08 -6.40 -23.73
CA ALA A 61 16.84 -6.22 -22.30
C ALA A 61 15.83 -7.27 -21.79
N THR A 62 16.13 -7.90 -20.65
CA THR A 62 15.20 -8.80 -19.99
C THR A 62 14.13 -7.96 -19.29
N PRO A 63 12.84 -8.12 -19.62
CA PRO A 63 11.79 -7.37 -18.97
C PRO A 63 11.62 -7.79 -17.50
N THR A 64 11.45 -6.81 -16.63
CA THR A 64 11.11 -6.97 -15.22
C THR A 64 9.89 -6.10 -14.88
N GLN A 65 9.33 -6.29 -13.68
CA GLN A 65 8.19 -5.54 -13.17
C GLN A 65 8.46 -5.11 -11.73
N SER A 66 8.02 -3.92 -11.36
CA SER A 66 7.96 -3.44 -9.96
C SER A 66 6.53 -3.12 -9.57
N VAL A 67 6.13 -3.45 -8.34
CA VAL A 67 4.92 -2.89 -7.71
C VAL A 67 5.34 -1.64 -6.92
N LEU A 68 5.52 -0.55 -7.66
CA LEU A 68 6.09 0.71 -7.17
C LEU A 68 5.39 1.90 -7.84
N THR A 69 5.18 3.00 -7.08
CA THR A 69 4.50 4.19 -7.60
C THR A 69 5.28 5.49 -7.46
N ILE A 70 6.15 5.62 -6.46
CA ILE A 70 6.64 6.94 -6.00
C ILE A 70 5.42 7.83 -5.67
N THR A 71 5.29 9.01 -6.28
CA THR A 71 4.16 9.94 -6.15
C THR A 71 3.11 9.76 -7.24
N SER A 72 3.30 8.79 -8.15
CA SER A 72 2.31 8.48 -9.20
C SER A 72 0.99 7.97 -8.62
N ASN A 73 0.96 7.50 -7.37
CA ASN A 73 -0.29 7.14 -6.68
C ASN A 73 -1.25 8.35 -6.57
N VAL A 74 -0.70 9.54 -6.33
CA VAL A 74 -1.45 10.81 -6.30
C VAL A 74 -1.79 11.26 -7.73
N VAL A 75 -0.79 11.27 -8.62
CA VAL A 75 -0.98 11.77 -10.00
C VAL A 75 -2.00 10.93 -10.79
N TYR A 76 -1.91 9.61 -10.71
CA TYR A 76 -2.88 8.71 -11.34
C TYR A 76 -4.22 8.75 -10.60
N GLY A 77 -4.23 8.84 -9.27
CA GLY A 77 -5.46 9.01 -8.49
C GLY A 77 -6.29 10.20 -8.98
N LYS A 78 -5.65 11.36 -9.18
CA LYS A 78 -6.26 12.58 -9.76
C LYS A 78 -6.84 12.39 -11.16
N LYS A 79 -6.23 11.52 -11.97
CA LYS A 79 -6.61 11.25 -13.35
C LYS A 79 -7.55 10.04 -13.49
N THR A 80 -7.96 9.44 -12.38
CA THR A 80 -8.83 8.27 -12.36
C THR A 80 -10.16 8.60 -11.70
N GLY A 81 -11.25 8.33 -12.40
CA GLY A 81 -12.64 8.48 -11.92
C GLY A 81 -13.00 7.51 -10.79
N ASN A 82 -14.29 7.39 -10.47
CA ASN A 82 -14.75 6.43 -9.46
C ASN A 82 -14.41 5.00 -9.89
N THR A 83 -13.96 4.17 -8.96
CA THR A 83 -13.60 2.76 -9.25
C THR A 83 -14.53 1.78 -8.52
N PRO A 84 -14.72 0.55 -9.04
CA PRO A 84 -15.65 -0.44 -8.47
C PRO A 84 -15.38 -0.87 -7.02
N ASP A 85 -14.20 -0.54 -6.49
CA ASP A 85 -13.85 -0.73 -5.08
C ASP A 85 -14.37 0.40 -4.17
N GLY A 86 -15.14 1.34 -4.71
CA GLY A 86 -15.70 2.47 -3.97
C GLY A 86 -14.71 3.62 -3.75
N ARG A 87 -13.47 3.54 -4.25
CA ARG A 87 -12.57 4.70 -4.23
C ARG A 87 -13.15 5.80 -5.13
N ARG A 88 -13.27 7.00 -4.56
CA ARG A 88 -13.84 8.16 -5.25
C ARG A 88 -12.89 8.74 -6.28
N ALA A 89 -13.47 9.36 -7.32
CA ALA A 89 -12.72 10.08 -8.35
C ALA A 89 -11.73 11.07 -7.72
N GLY A 90 -10.50 11.10 -8.24
CA GLY A 90 -9.47 12.03 -7.79
C GLY A 90 -8.70 11.62 -6.52
N ALA A 91 -9.20 10.68 -5.72
CA ALA A 91 -8.52 10.23 -4.50
C ALA A 91 -7.19 9.53 -4.83
N PRO A 92 -6.13 9.63 -4.01
CA PRO A 92 -4.89 8.89 -4.26
C PRO A 92 -5.10 7.37 -4.27
N PHE A 93 -4.27 6.64 -5.01
CA PHE A 93 -4.05 5.21 -4.78
C PHE A 93 -3.16 5.00 -3.53
N GLY A 94 -3.04 3.76 -3.06
CA GLY A 94 -2.00 3.38 -2.11
C GLY A 94 -0.59 3.53 -2.71
N PRO A 95 0.45 3.83 -1.90
CA PRO A 95 1.83 3.90 -2.38
C PRO A 95 2.40 2.49 -2.66
N GLY A 96 2.97 2.27 -3.84
CA GLY A 96 3.56 0.98 -4.21
C GLY A 96 2.55 -0.18 -4.11
N ALA A 97 2.89 -1.17 -3.29
CA ALA A 97 2.11 -2.38 -3.04
C ALA A 97 1.18 -2.27 -1.81
N ASN A 98 1.04 -1.09 -1.22
CA ASN A 98 0.22 -0.89 -0.04
C ASN A 98 -1.26 -1.25 -0.29
N PRO A 99 -1.97 -1.74 0.74
CA PRO A 99 -3.41 -1.61 0.85
C PRO A 99 -3.86 -0.16 0.62
N MET A 100 -5.07 0.02 0.08
CA MET A 100 -5.69 1.34 0.01
C MET A 100 -5.86 1.91 1.42
N HIS A 101 -5.73 3.23 1.54
CA HIS A 101 -5.73 3.93 2.82
C HIS A 101 -6.91 3.53 3.73
N GLY A 102 -6.59 3.04 4.93
CA GLY A 102 -7.56 2.63 5.95
C GLY A 102 -8.27 1.30 5.70
N ARG A 103 -7.86 0.52 4.69
CA ARG A 103 -8.50 -0.77 4.38
C ARG A 103 -7.86 -1.97 5.05
N ASP A 104 -6.60 -1.87 5.45
CA ASP A 104 -5.90 -2.84 6.29
C ASP A 104 -6.20 -2.59 7.77
N VAL A 105 -7.20 -3.31 8.28
CA VAL A 105 -7.80 -3.09 9.61
C VAL A 105 -7.52 -4.23 10.61
N ASN A 106 -6.93 -5.33 10.15
CA ASN A 106 -6.67 -6.54 10.94
C ASN A 106 -5.27 -6.59 11.60
N GLY A 107 -4.60 -5.44 11.75
CA GLY A 107 -3.30 -5.36 12.45
C GLY A 107 -2.07 -5.56 11.54
N ALA A 108 -0.88 -5.44 12.15
CA ALA A 108 0.41 -5.47 11.46
C ALA A 108 0.68 -6.82 10.78
N VAL A 109 0.48 -7.94 11.49
CA VAL A 109 0.75 -9.28 10.99
C VAL A 109 -0.13 -9.57 9.77
N ALA A 110 -1.40 -9.17 9.80
CA ALA A 110 -2.32 -9.42 8.69
C ALA A 110 -1.91 -8.66 7.41
N SER A 111 -1.55 -7.38 7.53
CA SER A 111 -1.15 -6.56 6.38
C SER A 111 0.24 -6.95 5.85
N LEU A 112 1.20 -7.22 6.73
CA LEU A 112 2.51 -7.78 6.38
C LEU A 112 2.35 -9.10 5.62
N THR A 113 1.47 -10.00 6.10
CA THR A 113 1.20 -11.28 5.45
C THR A 113 0.61 -11.10 4.04
N SER A 114 -0.41 -10.26 3.87
CA SER A 114 -1.01 -10.00 2.54
C SER A 114 0.02 -9.47 1.54
N VAL A 115 0.91 -8.58 1.97
CA VAL A 115 1.96 -8.01 1.10
C VAL A 115 3.03 -9.05 0.79
N ALA A 116 3.45 -9.86 1.78
CA ALA A 116 4.46 -10.90 1.60
C ALA A 116 4.03 -12.02 0.63
N LYS A 117 2.72 -12.18 0.38
CA LYS A 117 2.19 -13.09 -0.65
C LYS A 117 2.47 -12.62 -2.09
N LEU A 118 2.74 -11.33 -2.31
CA LEU A 118 2.94 -10.81 -3.66
C LEU A 118 4.23 -11.41 -4.25
N PRO A 119 4.17 -12.04 -5.44
CA PRO A 119 5.26 -12.90 -5.90
C PRO A 119 6.41 -12.07 -6.47
N PHE A 120 7.50 -11.96 -5.71
CA PHE A 120 8.74 -11.34 -6.19
C PHE A 120 9.33 -12.10 -7.40
N ALA A 121 9.03 -13.39 -7.53
CA ALA A 121 9.26 -14.18 -8.76
C ALA A 121 8.77 -13.48 -10.03
N TYR A 122 7.65 -12.75 -9.96
CA TYR A 122 7.05 -12.01 -11.09
C TYR A 122 7.20 -10.48 -10.97
N ALA A 123 7.87 -9.98 -9.93
CA ALA A 123 8.10 -8.56 -9.70
C ALA A 123 9.57 -8.29 -9.35
N LYS A 124 10.49 -8.78 -10.18
CA LYS A 124 11.94 -8.74 -9.93
C LYS A 124 12.55 -7.33 -9.85
N ASP A 125 11.80 -6.29 -10.21
CA ASP A 125 12.20 -4.89 -10.05
C ASP A 125 11.75 -4.30 -8.69
N GLY A 126 11.06 -5.08 -7.85
CA GLY A 126 10.79 -4.78 -6.44
C GLY A 126 9.30 -4.63 -6.09
N ILE A 127 8.99 -4.81 -4.80
CA ILE A 127 7.63 -4.71 -4.25
C ILE A 127 7.67 -3.77 -3.04
N SER A 128 7.27 -2.51 -3.24
CA SER A 128 7.41 -1.48 -2.21
C SER A 128 6.23 -1.46 -1.26
N TYR A 129 6.45 -1.81 0.01
CA TYR A 129 5.48 -1.60 1.10
C TYR A 129 5.95 -0.54 2.11
N THR A 130 5.05 0.40 2.43
CA THR A 130 5.25 1.44 3.46
C THR A 130 4.36 1.19 4.66
N PHE A 131 4.98 0.73 5.75
CA PHE A 131 4.35 0.37 7.00
C PHE A 131 4.55 1.47 8.03
N SER A 132 3.45 1.93 8.63
CA SER A 132 3.43 2.92 9.70
C SER A 132 2.71 2.33 10.90
N ILE A 133 3.37 2.25 12.04
CA ILE A 133 2.82 1.71 13.28
C ILE A 133 2.93 2.76 14.40
N ILE A 134 1.91 2.83 15.27
CA ILE A 134 2.00 3.71 16.43
C ILE A 134 2.93 3.10 17.50
N PRO A 135 3.71 3.91 18.24
CA PRO A 135 4.65 3.39 19.24
C PRO A 135 3.99 2.47 20.29
N GLY A 136 2.76 2.78 20.70
CA GLY A 136 2.02 2.00 21.70
C GLY A 136 1.56 0.62 21.21
N ALA A 137 1.36 0.44 19.91
CA ALA A 137 1.03 -0.85 19.31
C ALA A 137 2.24 -1.79 19.29
N LEU A 138 3.43 -1.22 19.14
CA LEU A 138 4.68 -1.96 19.03
C LEU A 138 5.22 -2.41 20.40
N GLY A 139 4.94 -1.67 21.47
CA GLY A 139 5.38 -2.05 22.82
C GLY A 139 5.22 -0.94 23.86
N LYS A 140 5.22 -1.34 25.14
CA LYS A 140 5.05 -0.43 26.28
C LYS A 140 6.32 0.37 26.59
N ASP A 141 7.48 -0.21 26.29
CA ASP A 141 8.81 0.35 26.51
C ASP A 141 9.72 0.10 25.30
N ASP A 142 10.88 0.77 25.27
CA ASP A 142 11.77 0.71 24.10
C ASP A 142 12.36 -0.68 23.85
N ALA A 143 12.62 -1.46 24.90
CA ALA A 143 13.14 -2.81 24.76
C ALA A 143 12.10 -3.73 24.08
N SER A 144 10.85 -3.68 24.55
CA SER A 144 9.73 -4.42 23.94
C SER A 144 9.47 -3.97 22.50
N ARG A 145 9.56 -2.66 22.21
CA ARG A 145 9.38 -2.13 20.84
C ARG A 145 10.44 -2.64 19.88
N GLN A 146 11.70 -2.65 20.28
CA GLN A 146 12.80 -3.14 19.46
C GLN A 146 12.65 -4.65 19.19
N ALA A 147 12.38 -5.43 20.23
CA ALA A 147 12.19 -6.88 20.10
C ALA A 147 11.00 -7.23 19.20
N ASN A 148 9.85 -6.55 19.40
CA ASN A 148 8.65 -6.78 18.61
C ASN A 148 8.81 -6.34 17.16
N LEU A 149 9.50 -5.22 16.89
CA LEU A 149 9.79 -4.80 15.52
C LEU A 149 10.71 -5.78 14.80
N ALA A 150 11.78 -6.24 15.48
CA ALA A 150 12.65 -7.28 14.94
C ALA A 150 11.84 -8.55 14.63
N GLY A 151 10.99 -9.02 15.54
CA GLY A 151 10.14 -10.18 15.31
C GLY A 151 9.13 -10.02 14.17
N LEU A 152 8.52 -8.83 14.00
CA LEU A 152 7.67 -8.54 12.85
C LEU A 152 8.44 -8.62 11.53
N MET A 153 9.67 -8.09 11.51
CA MET A 153 10.53 -8.14 10.33
C MET A 153 11.02 -9.56 10.06
N ASP A 154 11.43 -10.31 11.08
CA ASP A 154 11.83 -11.71 10.95
C ASP A 154 10.70 -12.55 10.36
N GLY A 155 9.46 -12.34 10.82
CA GLY A 155 8.28 -13.00 10.25
C GLY A 155 7.96 -12.55 8.82
N TYR A 156 8.02 -11.25 8.54
CA TYR A 156 7.73 -10.71 7.20
C TYR A 156 8.76 -11.14 6.16
N PHE A 157 10.04 -11.16 6.52
CA PHE A 157 11.15 -11.56 5.65
C PHE A 157 11.51 -13.04 5.75
N HIS A 158 10.74 -13.84 6.51
CA HIS A 158 10.95 -15.28 6.60
C HIS A 158 10.90 -15.90 5.21
N HIS A 159 11.94 -16.66 4.89
CA HIS A 159 12.15 -17.27 3.58
C HIS A 159 12.55 -18.74 3.74
N ASP A 160 11.87 -19.61 3.01
CA ASP A 160 12.24 -21.01 2.85
C ASP A 160 11.77 -21.55 1.48
N SER A 161 11.78 -22.88 1.31
CA SER A 161 11.37 -23.51 0.05
C SER A 161 9.88 -23.37 -0.27
N GLU A 162 9.04 -23.08 0.72
CA GLU A 162 7.59 -22.93 0.58
C GLU A 162 7.15 -21.46 0.59
N PHE A 163 7.88 -20.59 1.30
CA PHE A 163 7.57 -19.17 1.46
C PHE A 163 8.64 -18.27 0.85
N GLU A 164 8.26 -17.46 -0.14
CA GLU A 164 9.18 -16.48 -0.75
C GLU A 164 9.58 -15.37 0.24
N GLY A 165 8.64 -14.93 1.08
CA GLY A 165 8.82 -13.82 2.02
C GLY A 165 8.58 -12.44 1.38
N GLY A 166 8.40 -11.43 2.23
CA GLY A 166 8.30 -10.04 1.81
C GLY A 166 9.62 -9.52 1.22
N GLN A 167 9.55 -8.60 0.26
CA GLN A 167 10.76 -8.12 -0.43
C GLN A 167 11.34 -6.82 0.13
N HIS A 168 10.48 -5.87 0.51
CA HIS A 168 10.89 -4.57 1.03
C HIS A 168 9.91 -4.10 2.12
N LEU A 169 10.44 -3.40 3.12
CA LEU A 169 9.65 -2.76 4.16
C LEU A 169 10.19 -1.37 4.49
N ASN A 170 9.38 -0.34 4.25
CA ASN A 170 9.56 0.96 4.86
C ASN A 170 8.91 0.93 6.25
N VAL A 171 9.62 1.40 7.27
CA VAL A 171 9.10 1.44 8.65
C VAL A 171 9.03 2.88 9.14
N ASN A 172 7.83 3.32 9.54
CA ASN A 172 7.62 4.51 10.35
C ASN A 172 7.07 4.08 11.72
N VAL A 173 7.65 4.59 12.80
CA VAL A 173 7.13 4.40 14.17
C VAL A 173 6.75 5.79 14.70
N LEU A 174 5.50 6.19 14.50
CA LEU A 174 5.04 7.55 14.78
C LEU A 174 3.53 7.63 14.98
N ASN A 175 3.09 8.71 15.64
CA ASN A 175 1.67 9.03 15.82
C ASN A 175 1.19 9.98 14.73
N ARG A 176 -0.08 9.86 14.33
CA ARG A 176 -0.70 10.75 13.33
C ARG A 176 -0.73 12.19 13.83
N GLU A 177 -0.97 12.37 15.12
CA GLU A 177 -1.07 13.66 15.81
C GLU A 177 0.24 14.45 15.68
N MET A 178 1.38 13.78 15.75
CA MET A 178 2.70 14.39 15.53
C MET A 178 2.84 14.96 14.11
N LEU A 179 2.31 14.27 13.10
CA LEU A 179 2.34 14.78 11.72
C LEU A 179 1.37 15.96 11.54
N ILE A 180 0.21 15.93 12.19
CA ILE A 180 -0.74 17.06 12.17
C ILE A 180 -0.11 18.29 12.83
N GLU A 181 0.59 18.12 13.96
CA GLU A 181 1.33 19.20 14.60
C GLU A 181 2.42 19.74 13.67
N ALA A 182 3.22 18.87 13.05
CA ALA A 182 4.25 19.27 12.10
C ALA A 182 3.72 19.96 10.83
N MET A 183 2.46 19.69 10.43
CA MET A 183 1.79 20.43 9.35
C MET A 183 1.42 21.86 9.76
N ASN A 184 1.06 22.06 11.03
CA ASN A 184 0.63 23.35 11.56
C ASN A 184 1.82 24.22 11.97
N ASP A 185 2.85 23.61 12.56
CA ASP A 185 4.07 24.26 13.03
C ASP A 185 5.32 23.49 12.55
N PRO A 186 5.75 23.72 11.30
CA PRO A 186 6.89 23.00 10.72
C PRO A 186 8.22 23.33 11.41
N GLU A 187 8.34 24.48 12.08
CA GLU A 187 9.59 24.92 12.73
C GLU A 187 9.93 24.08 13.96
N LEU A 188 8.93 23.46 14.61
CA LEU A 188 9.13 22.48 15.69
C LEU A 188 9.81 21.18 15.20
N TYR A 189 9.69 20.88 13.91
CA TYR A 189 10.05 19.59 13.31
C TYR A 189 11.00 19.73 12.11
N PRO A 190 12.11 20.50 12.22
CA PRO A 190 12.93 20.89 11.06
C PRO A 190 13.60 19.72 10.35
N GLN A 191 13.81 18.60 11.07
CA GLN A 191 14.46 17.40 10.57
C GLN A 191 13.53 16.18 10.53
N LEU A 192 12.23 16.35 10.80
CA LEU A 192 11.27 15.25 10.80
C LEU A 192 11.29 14.54 9.44
N THR A 193 11.72 13.28 9.46
CA THR A 193 11.92 12.46 8.27
C THR A 193 10.97 11.28 8.32
N ILE A 194 10.26 11.06 7.23
CA ILE A 194 9.29 9.96 7.10
C ILE A 194 9.58 9.12 5.86
N ARG A 195 9.25 7.84 5.92
CA ARG A 195 9.24 6.92 4.78
C ARG A 195 7.90 7.04 4.03
N VAL A 196 7.92 7.18 2.70
CA VAL A 196 6.70 7.44 1.92
C VAL A 196 6.40 6.42 0.81
N SER A 197 7.37 6.02 -0.02
CA SER A 197 7.11 5.17 -1.19
C SER A 197 8.41 4.55 -1.73
N GLY A 198 9.12 3.80 -0.88
CA GLY A 198 10.47 3.27 -1.15
C GLY A 198 11.64 4.22 -0.80
N TYR A 199 11.37 5.46 -0.39
CA TYR A 199 12.38 6.44 0.04
C TYR A 199 11.89 7.29 1.20
N ALA A 200 12.80 8.09 1.76
CA ALA A 200 12.54 9.03 2.84
C ALA A 200 12.48 10.48 2.35
N VAL A 201 11.69 11.31 3.01
CA VAL A 201 11.59 12.75 2.78
C VAL A 201 11.56 13.49 4.12
N ARG A 202 12.03 14.74 4.13
CA ARG A 202 11.68 15.65 5.22
C ARG A 202 10.20 15.99 5.08
N PHE A 203 9.43 15.88 6.15
CA PHE A 203 7.99 16.09 6.09
C PHE A 203 7.63 17.52 5.64
N ASN A 204 8.43 18.50 6.05
CA ASN A 204 8.27 19.90 5.64
C ASN A 204 8.65 20.19 4.18
N SER A 205 9.28 19.24 3.48
CA SER A 205 9.58 19.36 2.05
C SER A 205 8.41 18.98 1.14
N LEU A 206 7.35 18.40 1.72
CA LEU A 206 6.15 18.01 1.00
C LEU A 206 5.19 19.19 0.83
N THR A 207 4.44 19.21 -0.27
CA THR A 207 3.31 20.14 -0.42
C THR A 207 2.18 19.74 0.53
N LYS A 208 1.27 20.68 0.86
CA LYS A 208 0.10 20.38 1.72
C LYS A 208 -0.72 19.18 1.22
N GLU A 209 -0.89 19.05 -0.09
CA GLU A 209 -1.60 17.92 -0.69
C GLU A 209 -0.88 16.59 -0.47
N GLN A 210 0.45 16.56 -0.62
CA GLN A 210 1.25 15.37 -0.35
C GLN A 210 1.27 15.02 1.15
N GLN A 211 1.29 16.03 2.02
CA GLN A 211 1.14 15.81 3.46
C GLN A 211 -0.22 15.21 3.80
N MET A 212 -1.30 15.69 3.15
CA MET A 212 -2.64 15.11 3.33
C MET A 212 -2.71 13.65 2.88
N ASP A 213 -2.08 13.29 1.75
CA ASP A 213 -1.93 11.89 1.35
C ASP A 213 -1.25 11.07 2.44
N VAL A 214 -0.12 11.55 2.99
CA VAL A 214 0.63 10.85 4.06
C VAL A 214 -0.19 10.66 5.33
N ILE A 215 -0.86 11.72 5.83
CA ILE A 215 -1.59 11.57 7.08
C ILE A 215 -2.82 10.70 6.90
N THR A 216 -3.47 10.67 5.74
CA THR A 216 -4.69 9.84 5.52
C THR A 216 -4.42 8.35 5.39
N ARG A 217 -3.14 7.93 5.31
CA ARG A 217 -2.75 6.52 5.25
C ARG A 217 -3.12 5.76 6.54
N THR A 218 -2.95 4.44 6.48
CA THR A 218 -3.10 3.57 7.64
C THR A 218 -1.96 3.80 8.64
N PHE A 219 -2.33 3.94 9.91
CA PHE A 219 -1.41 3.96 11.05
C PHE A 219 -1.82 2.77 11.91
N THR A 220 -1.07 1.69 11.82
CA THR A 220 -1.40 0.41 12.42
C THR A 220 -1.47 0.56 13.95
N GLN A 221 -2.62 0.16 14.50
CA GLN A 221 -2.98 0.33 15.93
C GLN A 221 -2.72 -0.92 16.77
N THR A 222 -2.58 -2.08 16.13
CA THR A 222 -2.36 -3.37 16.79
C THR A 222 -1.35 -4.20 16.00
N MET A 223 -0.69 -5.14 16.67
CA MET A 223 0.10 -6.18 16.01
C MET A 223 -0.77 -7.03 15.08
#